data_AF-A0A847B5B3-F1
#
_entry.id   AF-A0A847B5B3-F1
#
_cell.length_a   1.000
_cell.length_b   1.000
_cell.length_c   1.000
_cell.angle_alpha   90.00
_cell.angle_beta   90.00
_cell.angle_gamma   90.00
#
_symmetry.space_group_name_H-M   'P 1'
#
loop_
_entity.id
_entity.type
_entity.pdbx_description
1 polymer ?
#
loop_
_entity_poly.entity_id
_entity_poly.type
_entity_poly.pdbx_seq_one_letter_code
_entity_poly.pdbx_strand_id
1 'polypeptide(L)'
;MNIHLPLCEALQRANNRANSSFASKYQHFHRPKFFPIVDSLARGAWVSLMTELRRPTRGHSTLFQVKKYKTWCENVLDLRELIQKEMDVRPSLRQIDNYLLSVAHLEKDKGWAGLNTSRQ
;
A
#
# COMPACT_ATOMS: atom_id res chain seq x y z
N MET A 1 8.82 2.93 -13.38
CA MET A 1 8.73 3.69 -12.10
C MET A 1 10.12 3.82 -11.50
N ASN A 2 10.93 4.74 -12.05
CA ASN A 2 12.38 4.75 -11.85
C ASN A 2 12.86 5.69 -10.72
N ILE A 3 11.95 6.44 -10.08
CA ILE A 3 12.31 7.46 -9.08
C ILE A 3 12.22 6.99 -7.62
N HIS A 4 11.52 5.88 -7.34
CA HIS A 4 11.35 5.37 -5.97
C HIS A 4 12.59 4.67 -5.44
N LEU A 5 13.26 3.87 -6.28
CA LEU A 5 14.48 3.17 -5.90
C LEU A 5 15.62 4.16 -5.59
N PRO A 6 15.94 5.16 -6.43
CA PRO A 6 16.95 6.16 -6.10
C PRO A 6 16.67 6.93 -4.81
N LEU A 7 15.39 7.25 -4.54
CA LEU A 7 15.00 7.91 -3.29
C LEU A 7 15.22 6.99 -2.08
N CYS A 8 14.86 5.71 -2.17
CA CYS A 8 15.14 4.74 -1.12
C CYS A 8 16.64 4.57 -0.86
N GLU A 9 17.47 4.54 -1.91
CA GLU A 9 18.93 4.44 -1.82
C GLU A 9 19.55 5.70 -1.22
N ALA A 10 19.05 6.89 -1.57
CA ALA A 10 19.47 8.14 -0.96
C ALA A 10 19.14 8.19 0.53
N LEU A 11 17.93 7.76 0.91
CA LEU A 11 17.52 7.68 2.32
C LEU A 11 18.34 6.64 3.09
N GLN A 12 18.58 5.46 2.52
CA GLN A 12 19.43 4.43 3.12
C GLN A 12 20.84 4.95 3.38
N ARG A 13 21.43 5.69 2.43
CA ARG A 13 22.74 6.31 2.61
C ARG A 13 22.74 7.36 3.73
N ALA A 14 21.65 8.12 3.88
CA ALA A 14 21.56 9.19 4.86
C ALA A 14 21.28 8.71 6.30
N ASN A 15 20.53 7.61 6.49
CA ASN A 15 20.04 7.22 7.81
C ASN A 15 20.18 5.72 8.14
N ASN A 16 20.87 4.97 7.29
CA ASN A 16 21.11 3.53 7.43
C ASN A 16 19.83 2.67 7.54
N ARG A 17 18.69 3.15 7.03
CA ARG A 17 17.41 2.42 7.03
C ARG A 17 16.78 2.32 5.64
N ALA A 18 16.23 1.15 5.34
CA ALA A 18 15.55 0.88 4.09
C ALA A 18 14.12 1.45 4.16
N ASN A 19 13.94 2.65 3.61
CA ASN A 19 12.80 3.51 3.91
C ASN A 19 11.72 3.50 2.81
N SER A 20 11.33 2.33 2.32
CA SER A 20 10.32 2.17 1.26
C SER A 20 9.00 2.92 1.59
N SER A 21 8.50 2.73 2.82
CA SER A 21 7.28 3.42 3.27
C SER A 21 7.46 4.94 3.30
N PHE A 22 8.57 5.44 3.85
CA PHE A 22 8.84 6.88 3.89
C PHE A 22 9.02 7.48 2.49
N ALA A 23 9.75 6.81 1.60
CA ALA A 23 9.94 7.23 0.21
C ALA A 23 8.60 7.31 -0.53
N SER A 24 7.71 6.33 -0.33
CA SER A 24 6.38 6.35 -0.93
C SER A 24 5.52 7.49 -0.39
N LYS A 25 5.57 7.74 0.93
CA LYS A 25 4.87 8.86 1.56
C LYS A 25 5.36 10.19 1.02
N TYR A 26 6.68 10.38 0.95
CA TYR A 26 7.29 11.57 0.39
C TYR A 26 6.81 11.83 -1.05
N GLN A 27 6.85 10.81 -1.90
CA GLN A 27 6.38 10.90 -3.28
C GLN A 27 4.88 11.18 -3.36
N HIS A 28 4.08 10.51 -2.54
CA HIS A 28 2.64 10.72 -2.47
C HIS A 28 2.29 12.14 -2.05
N PHE A 29 2.94 12.70 -1.02
CA PHE A 29 2.66 14.07 -0.58
C PHE A 29 2.97 15.12 -1.64
N HIS A 30 3.99 14.90 -2.48
CA HIS A 30 4.35 15.84 -3.56
C HIS A 30 3.56 15.60 -4.86
N ARG A 31 3.13 14.35 -5.11
CA ARG A 31 2.49 13.91 -6.35
C ARG A 31 1.42 12.82 -6.07
N PRO A 32 0.33 13.14 -5.36
CA PRO A 32 -0.63 12.15 -4.84
C PRO A 32 -1.45 11.46 -5.94
N LYS A 33 -1.50 12.04 -7.14
CA LYS A 33 -2.17 11.45 -8.31
C LYS A 33 -1.35 10.34 -8.98
N PHE A 34 -0.06 10.23 -8.67
CA PHE A 34 0.89 9.37 -9.37
C PHE A 34 1.51 8.28 -8.50
N PHE A 35 1.61 8.50 -7.19
CA PHE A 35 2.26 7.57 -6.26
C PHE A 35 1.28 7.14 -5.17
N PRO A 36 0.94 5.83 -5.09
CA PRO A 36 0.16 5.32 -3.97
C PRO A 36 1.02 5.29 -2.70
N ILE A 37 0.39 5.49 -1.54
CA ILE A 37 1.05 5.34 -0.24
C ILE A 37 1.27 3.85 0.01
N VAL A 38 2.49 3.46 0.42
CA VAL A 38 2.70 2.16 1.07
C VAL A 38 2.99 2.37 2.56
N ASP A 39 2.06 1.95 3.41
CA ASP A 39 2.27 1.84 4.85
C ASP A 39 1.60 0.58 5.41
N SER A 40 1.84 0.32 6.69
CA SER A 40 1.35 -0.89 7.35
C SER A 40 -0.18 -0.96 7.37
N LEU A 41 -0.88 0.17 7.48
CA LEU A 41 -2.34 0.26 7.54
C LEU A 41 -2.95 -0.02 6.17
N ALA A 42 -2.51 0.71 5.14
CA ALA A 42 -3.01 0.54 3.78
C ALA A 42 -2.78 -0.89 3.27
N ARG A 43 -1.64 -1.49 3.60
CA ARG A 43 -1.35 -2.89 3.30
C ARG A 43 -2.28 -3.85 4.03
N GLY A 44 -2.47 -3.64 5.34
CA GLY A 44 -3.36 -4.47 6.15
C GLY A 44 -4.77 -4.47 5.58
N ALA A 45 -5.30 -3.29 5.29
CA ALA A 45 -6.60 -3.13 4.66
C ALA A 45 -6.70 -3.81 3.29
N TRP A 46 -5.68 -3.67 2.43
CA TRP A 46 -5.67 -4.33 1.12
C TRP A 46 -5.70 -5.86 1.27
N VAL A 47 -4.93 -6.42 2.20
CA VAL A 47 -4.94 -7.86 2.47
C VAL A 47 -6.31 -8.31 2.95
N SER A 48 -6.90 -7.63 3.94
CA SER A 48 -8.23 -7.94 4.45
C SER A 48 -9.28 -7.91 3.35
N LEU A 49 -9.27 -6.86 2.51
CA LEU A 49 -10.20 -6.72 1.40
C LEU A 49 -10.05 -7.85 0.37
N MET A 50 -8.83 -8.19 -0.02
CA MET A 50 -8.59 -9.28 -0.97
C MET A 50 -9.00 -10.64 -0.39
N THR A 51 -8.79 -10.86 0.90
CA THR A 51 -9.27 -12.06 1.60
C THR A 51 -10.80 -12.15 1.58
N GLU A 52 -11.51 -11.06 1.88
CA GLU A 52 -12.97 -10.99 1.84
C GLU A 52 -13.51 -11.25 0.42
N LEU A 53 -12.87 -10.66 -0.59
CA LEU A 53 -13.19 -10.87 -1.99
C LEU A 53 -12.75 -12.24 -2.54
N ARG A 54 -12.16 -13.11 -1.70
CA ARG A 54 -11.58 -14.42 -2.09
C ARG A 54 -10.58 -14.32 -3.25
N ARG A 55 -9.81 -13.23 -3.30
CA ARG A 55 -8.78 -12.96 -4.30
C ARG A 55 -7.38 -13.29 -3.78
N PRO A 56 -6.44 -13.68 -4.66
CA PRO A 56 -5.07 -14.00 -4.26
C PRO A 56 -4.32 -12.79 -3.67
N THR A 57 -3.72 -12.94 -2.49
CA THR A 57 -2.88 -11.91 -1.83
C THR A 57 -1.39 -12.09 -2.15
N ARG A 58 -1.05 -12.20 -3.45
CA ARG A 58 0.33 -12.47 -3.91
C ARG A 58 1.31 -11.42 -3.36
N GLY A 59 2.40 -11.88 -2.75
CA GLY A 59 3.52 -11.03 -2.31
C GLY A 59 3.31 -10.26 -1.00
N HIS A 60 2.19 -10.43 -0.29
CA HIS A 60 1.78 -9.61 0.86
C HIS A 60 2.80 -9.53 2.02
N SER A 61 3.59 -10.58 2.23
CA SER A 61 4.63 -10.66 3.28
C SER A 61 5.88 -9.84 2.96
N THR A 62 6.10 -9.48 1.69
CA THR A 62 7.32 -8.80 1.21
C THR A 62 7.11 -7.36 0.76
N LEU A 63 5.88 -6.83 0.86
CA LEU A 63 5.51 -5.51 0.32
C LEU A 63 6.26 -4.32 0.97
N PHE A 64 6.90 -4.51 2.12
CA PHE A 64 7.76 -3.48 2.73
C PHE A 64 9.14 -3.35 2.10
N GLN A 65 9.56 -4.34 1.30
CA GLN A 65 10.87 -4.29 0.65
C GLN A 65 10.87 -3.22 -0.44
N VAL A 66 11.93 -2.41 -0.48
CA VAL A 66 12.15 -1.36 -1.49
C VAL A 66 11.96 -1.91 -2.91
N LYS A 67 12.45 -3.14 -3.16
CA LYS A 67 12.35 -3.82 -4.46
C LYS A 67 10.91 -4.22 -4.85
N LYS A 68 9.95 -4.12 -3.93
CA LYS A 68 8.55 -4.55 -4.12
C LYS A 68 7.56 -3.39 -4.21
N TYR A 69 8.01 -2.13 -4.19
CA TYR A 69 7.10 -0.99 -4.38
C TYR A 69 6.40 -1.00 -5.75
N LYS A 70 7.07 -1.52 -6.79
CA LYS A 70 6.43 -1.76 -8.09
C LYS A 70 5.21 -2.69 -7.95
N THR A 71 5.38 -3.80 -7.23
CA THR A 71 4.31 -4.76 -6.94
C THR A 71 3.19 -4.12 -6.13
N TRP A 72 3.51 -3.25 -5.17
CA TRP A 72 2.48 -2.48 -4.47
C TRP A 72 1.66 -1.60 -5.42
N CYS A 73 2.33 -0.91 -6.35
CA CYS A 73 1.63 -0.08 -7.33
C CYS A 73 0.73 -0.91 -8.24
N GLU A 74 1.21 -2.07 -8.71
CA GLU A 74 0.40 -3.04 -9.47
C GLU A 74 -0.85 -3.45 -8.67
N ASN A 75 -0.70 -3.85 -7.41
CA ASN A 75 -1.83 -4.21 -6.54
C ASN A 75 -2.87 -3.08 -6.34
N VAL A 76 -2.42 -1.82 -6.26
CA VAL A 76 -3.32 -0.67 -6.13
C VAL A 76 -4.04 -0.38 -7.46
N LEU A 77 -3.37 -0.58 -8.59
CA LEU A 77 -3.98 -0.43 -9.91
C LEU A 77 -5.02 -1.52 -10.16
N ASP A 78 -4.74 -2.76 -9.78
CA ASP A 78 -5.70 -3.87 -9.87
C ASP A 78 -6.94 -3.59 -9.01
N LEU A 79 -6.75 -3.05 -7.80
CA LEU A 79 -7.86 -2.63 -6.95
C LEU A 79 -8.68 -1.50 -7.60
N ARG A 80 -8.02 -0.54 -8.26
CA ARG A 80 -8.72 0.52 -9.00
C ARG A 80 -9.62 -0.05 -10.09
N GLU A 81 -9.09 -0.98 -10.86
CA GLU A 81 -9.82 -1.62 -11.96
C GLU A 81 -11.01 -2.42 -11.45
N LEU A 82 -10.85 -3.09 -10.30
CA LEU A 82 -11.96 -3.75 -9.63
C LEU A 82 -13.05 -2.76 -9.22
N ILE A 83 -12.71 -1.67 -8.55
CA ILE A 83 -13.69 -0.65 -8.14
C ILE A 83 -14.38 -0.05 -9.39
N GLN A 84 -13.61 0.24 -10.43
CA GLN A 84 -14.16 0.78 -11.68
C GLN A 84 -15.16 -0.17 -12.33
N LYS A 85 -14.87 -1.47 -12.33
CA LYS A 85 -15.76 -2.48 -12.89
C LYS A 85 -17.09 -2.59 -12.11
N GLU A 86 -17.02 -2.52 -10.78
CA GLU A 86 -18.21 -2.72 -9.92
C GLU A 86 -19.05 -1.44 -9.76
N MET A 87 -18.44 -0.25 -9.83
CA MET A 87 -19.12 1.01 -9.52
C MET A 87 -19.27 1.97 -10.72
N ASP A 88 -18.77 1.60 -11.90
CA ASP A 88 -18.70 2.45 -13.10
C ASP A 88 -18.03 3.83 -12.86
N VAL A 89 -17.16 3.90 -11.85
CA VAL A 89 -16.41 5.11 -11.49
C VAL A 89 -14.94 4.74 -11.37
N ARG A 90 -14.05 5.52 -12.01
CA ARG A 90 -12.60 5.33 -11.91
C ARG A 90 -12.00 6.22 -10.82
N PRO A 91 -11.76 5.72 -9.58
CA PRO A 91 -11.19 6.53 -8.52
C PRO A 91 -9.74 6.91 -8.85
N SER A 92 -9.34 8.10 -8.42
CA SER A 92 -7.93 8.50 -8.37
C SER A 92 -7.15 7.66 -7.36
N LEU A 93 -5.82 7.58 -7.52
CA LEU A 93 -4.97 6.85 -6.58
C LEU A 93 -5.13 7.37 -5.14
N ARG A 94 -5.27 8.70 -4.97
CA ARG A 94 -5.55 9.30 -3.67
C ARG A 94 -6.87 8.83 -3.05
N GLN A 95 -7.91 8.65 -3.85
CA GLN A 95 -9.19 8.12 -3.37
C GLN A 95 -9.06 6.65 -2.95
N ILE A 96 -8.25 5.85 -3.64
CA ILE A 96 -7.96 4.47 -3.25
C ILE A 96 -7.17 4.43 -1.95
N ASP A 97 -6.15 5.27 -1.80
CA ASP A 97 -5.37 5.37 -0.56
C ASP A 97 -6.30 5.75 0.61
N ASN A 98 -7.17 6.74 0.43
CA ASN A 98 -8.16 7.12 1.45
C ASN A 98 -9.11 5.97 1.78
N TYR A 99 -9.60 5.24 0.77
CA TYR A 99 -10.46 4.09 0.96
C TYR A 99 -9.78 2.99 1.79
N LEU A 100 -8.53 2.64 1.47
CA LEU A 100 -7.76 1.66 2.23
C LEU A 100 -7.53 2.11 3.69
N LEU A 101 -7.28 3.40 3.92
CA LEU A 101 -7.15 3.94 5.28
C LEU A 101 -8.49 3.88 6.03
N SER A 102 -9.61 4.18 5.38
CA SER A 102 -10.94 4.03 5.98
C SER A 102 -11.23 2.58 6.36
N VAL A 103 -10.91 1.61 5.49
CA VAL A 103 -11.02 0.18 5.80
C VAL A 103 -10.13 -0.16 7.01
N ALA A 104 -8.87 0.30 7.03
CA ALA A 104 -7.98 0.04 8.16
C ALA A 104 -8.52 0.58 9.49
N HIS A 105 -9.14 1.77 9.49
CA HIS A 105 -9.76 2.33 10.69
C HIS A 105 -11.00 1.54 11.12
N LEU A 106 -11.86 1.16 10.19
CA LEU A 106 -13.03 0.32 10.49
C LEU A 106 -12.62 -1.03 11.09
N GLU A 107 -11.58 -1.66 10.55
CA GLU A 107 -11.07 -2.93 11.09
C GLU A 107 -10.46 -2.77 12.49
N LYS A 108 -9.80 -1.64 12.76
CA LYS A 108 -9.29 -1.31 14.10
C LYS A 108 -10.43 -1.15 15.11
N ASP A 109 -11.50 -0.47 14.71
CA ASP A 109 -12.66 -0.21 15.59
C ASP A 109 -13.48 -1.49 15.84
N LYS A 110 -13.47 -2.44 14.91
CA LYS A 110 -14.06 -3.79 15.09
C LYS A 110 -13.22 -4.73 15.97
N GLY A 111 -12.07 -4.28 16.48
CA GLY A 111 -11.20 -5.10 17.32
C GLY A 111 -10.36 -6.13 16.55
N TRP A 112 -10.10 -5.92 15.25
CA TRP A 112 -9.21 -6.80 14.48
C TRP A 112 -7.78 -6.73 15.04
N ALA A 113 -7.38 -7.75 15.78
CA ALA A 113 -6.00 -8.03 16.12
C ALA A 113 -5.27 -8.40 14.83
N GLY A 114 -4.73 -7.40 14.14
CA GLY A 114 -3.96 -7.59 12.92
C GLY A 114 -2.96 -8.74 13.08
N LEU A 115 -2.83 -9.58 12.04
CA LEU A 115 -1.88 -10.69 11.94
C LEU A 115 -0.58 -10.36 12.67
N ASN A 116 -0.48 -10.89 13.88
CA ASN A 116 0.64 -10.71 14.77
C ASN A 116 1.72 -11.69 14.31
N THR A 117 2.30 -11.49 13.12
CA THR A 117 3.45 -12.26 12.66
C THR A 117 4.72 -11.56 13.07
N SER A 118 4.95 -11.52 14.39
CA SER A 118 6.27 -11.43 15.02
C SER A 118 6.12 -11.63 16.52
N ARG A 119 6.26 -12.87 17.01
CA ARG A 119 7.06 -13.21 18.20
C ARG A 119 7.07 -14.72 18.47
N GLN A 120 8.31 -15.23 18.42
CA GLN A 120 8.88 -16.48 18.97
C GLN A 120 8.52 -17.79 18.26
#